data_AF-A0A931X5U4-F1
#
_entry.id   AF-A0A931X5U4-F1
#
_cell.length_a   1.000
_cell.length_b   1.000
_cell.length_c   1.000
_cell.angle_alpha   90.00
_cell.angle_beta   90.00
_cell.angle_gamma   90.00
#
_symmetry.space_group_name_H-M   'P 1'
#
loop_
_entity.id
_entity.type
_entity.pdbx_description
1 polymer ?
#
loop_
_entity_poly.entity_id
_entity_poly.type
_entity_poly.pdbx_seq_one_letter_code
_entity_poly.pdbx_strand_id
1 'polypeptide(L)'
;MPPATGTNTLRYALLGLLSRRRLSGWEILKRFSRSIVFFWHAKRSQIYAELRRMERLGLVSSRLEIRGGGPNPRHYAIADAGRAALDEWLDRPTPAAPVKDEMLLRTFFSERLEPDRVRKYLEEHGEEHRRVLEKFDAIRARLEERYGPVETTTDRGLFFGYLVLEQGIRLERMSMEWCRWAAAIVERRRDLPITTTPDADFIMTSVEGRHGNPRCGRATRDGGGAVGDGAESVAEAAEPQGGGTERHEPVHGERDPLPPAGDGQRSRRSSRPARRRRARARGRH
;
A
#
# COMPACT_ATOMS: atom_id res chain seq x y z
N MET A 1 9.01 -21.85 -10.38
CA MET A 1 9.82 -21.43 -9.20
C MET A 1 9.10 -20.27 -8.52
N PRO A 2 8.88 -20.29 -7.20
CA PRO A 2 8.38 -19.11 -6.50
C PRO A 2 9.46 -18.01 -6.54
N PRO A 3 9.11 -16.74 -6.86
CA PRO A 3 10.10 -15.67 -6.89
C PRO A 3 10.70 -15.45 -5.50
N ALA A 4 12.03 -15.27 -5.48
CA ALA A 4 12.83 -15.18 -4.27
C ALA A 4 12.33 -14.12 -3.29
N THR A 5 12.15 -14.57 -2.07
CA THR A 5 11.94 -13.83 -0.84
C THR A 5 12.92 -12.66 -0.71
N GLY A 6 12.41 -11.43 -0.58
CA GLY A 6 13.19 -10.27 -0.13
C GLY A 6 13.59 -9.25 -1.20
N THR A 7 12.69 -8.89 -2.12
CA THR A 7 12.83 -7.63 -2.85
C THR A 7 12.94 -6.49 -1.84
N ASN A 8 14.10 -5.83 -1.77
CA ASN A 8 14.31 -4.70 -0.88
C ASN A 8 13.58 -3.46 -1.41
N THR A 9 12.26 -3.47 -1.24
CA THR A 9 11.28 -2.43 -1.54
C THR A 9 11.65 -1.05 -1.01
N LEU A 10 12.45 -0.98 0.07
CA LEU A 10 13.02 0.29 0.54
C LEU A 10 13.85 0.98 -0.54
N ARG A 11 14.57 0.22 -1.38
CA ARG A 11 15.34 0.84 -2.48
C ARG A 11 14.43 1.57 -3.44
N TYR A 12 13.28 1.00 -3.78
CA TYR A 12 12.38 1.60 -4.76
C TYR A 12 11.67 2.81 -4.17
N ALA A 13 11.38 2.80 -2.87
CA ALA A 13 10.95 4.00 -2.15
C ALA A 13 12.01 5.12 -2.23
N LEU A 14 13.30 4.79 -2.08
CA LEU A 14 14.40 5.76 -2.18
C LEU A 14 14.63 6.23 -3.62
N LEU A 15 14.59 5.34 -4.61
CA LEU A 15 14.67 5.67 -6.03
C LEU A 15 13.50 6.60 -6.44
N GLY A 16 12.28 6.30 -6.02
CA GLY A 16 11.11 7.15 -6.26
C GLY A 16 11.16 8.54 -5.59
N LEU A 17 11.89 8.68 -4.48
CA LEU A 17 12.18 10.00 -3.90
C LEU A 17 13.22 10.77 -4.72
N LEU A 18 14.27 10.07 -5.17
CA LEU A 18 15.39 10.66 -5.90
C LEU A 18 15.09 10.90 -7.39
N SER A 19 14.09 10.23 -7.96
CA SER A 19 13.67 10.41 -9.35
C SER A 19 13.17 11.82 -9.64
N ARG A 20 12.59 12.49 -8.63
CA ARG A 20 12.06 13.85 -8.71
C ARG A 20 13.15 14.92 -8.66
N ARG A 21 14.18 14.72 -7.83
CA ARG A 21 15.30 15.66 -7.65
C ARG A 21 16.42 15.06 -6.81
N ARG A 22 17.62 15.65 -6.91
CA ARG A 22 18.73 15.43 -5.98
C ARG A 22 18.34 15.84 -4.55
N LEU A 23 18.67 15.02 -3.56
CA LEU A 23 18.33 15.24 -2.15
C LEU A 23 19.54 14.99 -1.25
N SER A 24 19.68 15.79 -0.19
CA SER A 24 20.60 15.45 0.90
C SER A 24 20.09 14.27 1.73
N GLY A 25 20.97 13.54 2.40
CA GLY A 25 20.58 12.45 3.30
C GLY A 25 19.53 12.85 4.35
N TRP A 26 19.65 14.08 4.89
CA TRP A 26 18.65 14.63 5.82
C TRP A 26 17.29 14.88 5.16
N GLU A 27 17.28 15.44 3.94
CA GLU A 27 16.03 15.66 3.21
C GLU A 27 15.34 14.36 2.81
N ILE A 28 16.11 13.32 2.48
CA ILE A 28 15.58 11.97 2.22
C ILE A 28 14.83 11.49 3.46
N LEU A 29 15.47 11.52 4.65
CA LEU A 29 14.82 11.14 5.90
C LEU A 29 13.54 11.97 6.15
N LYS A 30 13.63 13.29 6.01
CA LYS A 30 12.51 14.19 6.26
C LYS A 30 11.33 13.93 5.32
N ARG A 31 11.60 13.63 4.04
CA ARG A 31 10.56 13.30 3.06
C ARG A 31 9.98 11.92 3.32
N PHE A 32 10.83 10.93 3.58
CA PHE A 32 10.40 9.57 3.89
C PHE A 32 9.40 9.55 5.06
N SER A 33 9.74 10.26 6.15
CA SER A 33 8.88 10.39 7.33
C SER A 33 7.60 11.19 7.12
N ARG A 34 7.45 11.92 6.01
CA ARG A 34 6.26 12.75 5.73
C ARG A 34 5.35 12.17 4.65
N SER A 35 5.90 11.48 3.65
CA SER A 35 5.16 11.07 2.45
C SER A 35 5.07 9.57 2.25
N ILE A 36 5.97 8.79 2.86
CA ILE A 36 6.08 7.34 2.63
C ILE A 36 5.77 6.55 3.91
N VAL A 37 5.94 7.16 5.08
CA VAL A 37 5.75 6.51 6.39
C VAL A 37 4.36 5.90 6.59
N PHE A 38 3.34 6.39 5.87
CA PHE A 38 1.98 5.89 5.99
C PHE A 38 1.79 4.46 5.47
N PHE A 39 2.66 4.01 4.56
CA PHE A 39 2.57 2.67 3.96
C PHE A 39 3.92 1.95 3.93
N TRP A 40 5.02 2.60 4.32
CA TRP A 40 6.32 1.97 4.40
C TRP A 40 7.17 2.51 5.55
N HIS A 41 7.57 1.63 6.48
CA HIS A 41 8.43 1.97 7.59
C HIS A 41 9.88 1.54 7.36
N ALA A 42 10.82 2.44 7.64
CA ALA A 42 12.24 2.13 7.64
C ALA A 42 12.97 2.94 8.72
N LYS A 43 13.85 2.28 9.46
CA LYS A 43 14.74 2.94 10.42
C LYS A 43 15.76 3.80 9.67
N ARG A 44 16.23 4.88 10.31
CA ARG A 44 17.28 5.76 9.74
C ARG A 44 18.51 4.98 9.31
N SER A 45 18.92 4.00 10.11
CA SER A 45 20.05 3.11 9.81
C SER A 45 19.83 2.29 8.53
N GLN A 46 18.62 1.77 8.32
CA GLN A 46 18.25 1.03 7.11
C GLN A 46 18.28 1.93 5.87
N ILE A 47 17.78 3.16 5.97
CA ILE A 47 17.82 4.13 4.86
C ILE A 47 19.26 4.43 4.46
N TYR A 48 20.14 4.75 5.41
CA TYR A 48 21.54 5.03 5.07
C TYR A 48 22.31 3.80 4.61
N ALA A 49 22.02 2.62 5.14
CA ALA A 49 22.61 1.37 4.67
C ALA A 49 22.18 1.08 3.22
N GLU A 50 20.92 1.28 2.89
CA GLU A 50 20.43 1.07 1.52
C GLU A 50 20.95 2.13 0.55
N LEU A 51 21.07 3.40 0.96
CA LEU A 51 21.71 4.43 0.12
C LEU A 51 23.16 4.07 -0.25
N ARG A 52 23.95 3.60 0.72
CA ARG A 52 25.32 3.12 0.45
C ARG A 52 25.32 1.90 -0.46
N ARG A 53 24.34 1.00 -0.33
CA ARG A 53 24.19 -0.16 -1.20
C ARG A 53 23.83 0.27 -2.63
N MET A 54 22.86 1.15 -2.79
CA MET A 54 22.44 1.69 -4.08
C MET A 54 23.58 2.41 -4.79
N GLU A 55 24.42 3.14 -4.06
CA GLU A 55 25.62 3.79 -4.60
C GLU A 55 26.64 2.77 -5.12
N ARG A 56 26.94 1.71 -4.34
CA ARG A 56 27.83 0.61 -4.79
C ARG A 56 27.28 -0.15 -6.01
N LEU A 57 25.95 -0.20 -6.15
CA LEU A 57 25.28 -0.84 -7.29
C LEU A 57 25.15 0.10 -8.50
N GLY A 58 25.66 1.33 -8.44
CA GLY A 58 25.54 2.31 -9.52
C GLY A 58 24.12 2.83 -9.75
N LEU A 59 23.18 2.57 -8.83
CA LEU A 59 21.79 3.02 -8.95
C LEU A 59 21.63 4.50 -8.57
N VAL A 60 22.53 5.01 -7.74
CA VAL A 60 22.61 6.42 -7.37
C VAL A 60 24.06 6.88 -7.39
N SER A 61 24.27 8.17 -7.62
CA SER A 61 25.54 8.85 -7.36
C SER A 61 25.42 9.69 -6.10
N SER A 62 26.53 9.90 -5.38
CA SER A 62 26.58 10.87 -4.30
C SER A 62 27.70 11.88 -4.46
N ARG A 63 27.45 13.11 -3.99
CA ARG A 63 28.44 14.19 -3.96
C ARG A 63 28.42 14.84 -2.59
N LEU A 64 29.61 15.03 -2.02
CA LEU A 64 29.80 15.81 -0.80
C LEU A 64 29.79 17.29 -1.17
N GLU A 65 28.92 18.07 -0.53
CA GLU A 65 28.91 19.52 -0.67
C GLU A 65 29.79 20.13 0.42
N ILE A 66 30.93 20.70 0.03
CA ILE A 66 31.87 21.34 0.96
C ILE A 66 31.33 22.73 1.29
N ARG A 67 31.06 22.99 2.57
CA ARG A 67 30.61 24.29 3.08
C ARG A 67 31.63 24.84 4.07
N GLY A 68 31.75 26.16 4.13
CA GLY A 68 32.69 26.87 5.02
C GLY A 68 32.37 26.77 6.52
N GLY A 69 31.34 26.02 6.92
CA GLY A 69 30.96 25.80 8.33
C GLY A 69 29.89 24.70 8.49
N GLY A 70 30.01 23.91 9.55
CA GLY A 70 29.14 22.77 9.88
C GLY A 70 29.43 21.48 9.10
N PRO A 71 28.68 20.39 9.33
CA PRO A 71 28.87 19.13 8.62
C PRO A 71 28.53 19.26 7.13
N ASN A 72 29.43 18.79 6.27
CA ASN A 72 29.24 18.77 4.82
C ASN A 72 28.11 17.79 4.44
N PRO A 73 26.98 18.26 3.86
CA PRO A 73 25.90 17.36 3.50
C PRO A 73 26.29 16.51 2.29
N ARG A 74 25.97 15.22 2.36
CA ARG A 74 26.06 14.31 1.20
C ARG A 74 24.73 14.35 0.45
N HIS A 75 24.80 14.68 -0.82
CA HIS A 75 23.67 14.71 -1.74
C HIS A 75 23.68 13.47 -2.62
N TYR A 76 22.51 12.87 -2.81
CA TYR A 76 22.29 11.72 -3.67
C TYR A 76 21.46 12.12 -4.88
N ALA A 77 21.81 11.59 -6.04
CA ALA A 77 21.05 11.73 -7.28
C ALA A 77 20.84 10.33 -7.89
N ILE A 78 19.65 10.10 -8.46
CA ILE A 78 19.40 8.87 -9.21
C ILE A 78 20.30 8.81 -10.44
N ALA A 79 20.88 7.64 -10.72
CA ALA A 79 21.59 7.37 -11.97
C ALA A 79 20.65 6.72 -13.00
N ASP A 80 21.07 6.61 -14.25
CA ASP A 80 20.23 6.02 -15.31
C ASP A 80 19.87 4.56 -15.01
N ALA A 81 20.82 3.78 -14.50
CA ALA A 81 20.56 2.42 -14.01
C ALA A 81 19.52 2.39 -12.88
N GLY A 82 19.49 3.42 -12.02
CA GLY A 82 18.49 3.56 -10.98
C GLY A 82 17.11 3.90 -11.50
N ARG A 83 17.01 4.71 -12.58
CA ARG A 83 15.74 5.01 -13.25
C ARG A 83 15.19 3.76 -13.92
N ALA A 84 16.00 3.08 -14.72
CA ALA A 84 15.62 1.83 -15.37
C ALA A 84 15.15 0.77 -14.34
N ALA A 85 15.87 0.63 -13.22
CA ALA A 85 15.47 -0.29 -12.15
C ALA A 85 14.14 0.10 -11.48
N LEU A 86 13.86 1.40 -11.34
CA LEU A 86 12.58 1.88 -10.80
C LEU A 86 11.43 1.61 -11.79
N ASP A 87 11.63 1.93 -13.06
CA ASP A 87 10.62 1.76 -14.11
C ASP A 87 10.28 0.28 -14.29
N GLU A 88 11.30 -0.59 -14.34
CA GLU A 88 11.11 -2.04 -14.39
C GLU A 88 10.36 -2.56 -13.15
N TRP A 89 10.65 -2.03 -11.95
CA TRP A 89 9.93 -2.43 -10.75
C TRP A 89 8.46 -2.00 -10.76
N LEU A 90 8.15 -0.83 -11.30
CA LEU A 90 6.78 -0.32 -11.42
C LEU A 90 5.93 -1.14 -12.41
N ASP A 91 6.55 -1.73 -13.43
CA ASP A 91 5.88 -2.54 -14.45
C ASP A 91 5.70 -4.02 -14.03
N ARG A 92 6.43 -4.47 -13.02
CA ARG A 92 6.34 -5.85 -12.54
C ARG A 92 5.02 -6.11 -11.79
N PRO A 93 4.36 -7.27 -12.02
CA PRO A 93 3.22 -7.68 -11.22
C PRO A 93 3.55 -7.72 -9.73
N THR A 94 2.70 -7.13 -8.90
CA THR A 94 2.83 -7.19 -7.45
C THR A 94 2.05 -8.40 -6.92
N PRO A 95 2.72 -9.43 -6.37
CA PRO A 95 2.02 -10.58 -5.81
C PRO A 95 1.23 -10.15 -4.56
N ALA A 96 0.12 -10.85 -4.29
CA ALA A 96 -0.61 -10.68 -3.04
C ALA A 96 0.33 -10.97 -1.86
N ALA A 97 0.49 -9.99 -0.98
CA ALA A 97 1.28 -10.17 0.22
C ALA A 97 0.47 -10.98 1.25
N PRO A 98 1.07 -11.94 1.96
CA PRO A 98 0.39 -12.59 3.07
C PRO A 98 0.08 -11.55 4.15
N VAL A 99 -1.16 -11.52 4.62
CA VAL A 99 -1.59 -10.65 5.72
C VAL A 99 -1.04 -11.22 7.02
N LYS A 100 -0.23 -10.43 7.72
CA LYS A 100 0.26 -10.73 9.08
C LYS A 100 -0.34 -9.72 10.03
N ASP A 101 -1.48 -10.08 10.61
CA ASP A 101 -2.24 -9.20 11.48
C ASP A 101 -2.35 -9.82 12.88
N GLU A 102 -1.75 -9.17 13.86
CA GLU A 102 -1.75 -9.62 15.26
C GLU A 102 -3.16 -9.56 15.87
N MET A 103 -3.98 -8.58 15.48
CA MET A 103 -5.33 -8.45 15.99
C MET A 103 -6.19 -9.63 15.54
N LEU A 104 -6.15 -9.98 14.25
CA LEU A 104 -6.87 -11.15 13.74
C LEU A 104 -6.42 -12.44 14.44
N LEU A 105 -5.11 -12.59 14.69
CA LEU A 105 -4.57 -13.74 15.42
C LEU A 105 -5.04 -13.78 16.88
N ARG A 106 -5.06 -12.62 17.56
CA ARG A 106 -5.58 -12.51 18.93
C ARG A 106 -7.07 -12.83 18.99
N THR A 107 -7.86 -12.35 18.04
CA THR A 107 -9.29 -12.65 17.95
C THR A 107 -9.53 -14.14 17.72
N PHE A 108 -8.73 -14.78 16.86
CA PHE A 108 -8.81 -16.23 16.63
C PHE A 108 -8.63 -17.05 17.93
N PHE A 109 -7.73 -16.64 18.82
CA PHE A 109 -7.49 -17.35 20.10
C PHE A 109 -8.28 -16.78 21.30
N SER A 110 -9.31 -15.97 21.06
CA SER A 110 -10.05 -15.29 22.13
C SER A 110 -11.08 -16.13 22.87
N GLU A 111 -11.35 -17.35 22.41
CA GLU A 111 -12.18 -18.35 23.12
C GLU A 111 -11.72 -18.64 24.56
N ARG A 112 -10.45 -18.32 24.87
CA ARG A 112 -9.79 -18.52 26.16
C ARG A 112 -10.02 -17.37 27.15
N LEU A 113 -10.70 -16.31 26.74
CA LEU A 113 -10.84 -15.06 27.49
C LEU A 113 -12.30 -14.76 27.81
N GLU A 114 -12.51 -14.10 28.94
CA GLU A 114 -13.82 -13.54 29.30
C GLU A 114 -14.32 -12.56 28.21
N PRO A 115 -15.62 -12.59 27.84
CA PRO A 115 -16.19 -11.74 26.80
C PRO A 115 -15.90 -10.25 26.99
N ASP A 116 -15.95 -9.76 28.23
CA ASP A 116 -15.65 -8.35 28.53
C ASP A 116 -14.21 -7.96 28.20
N ARG A 117 -13.25 -8.88 28.39
CA ARG A 117 -11.85 -8.64 28.02
C ARG A 117 -11.69 -8.59 26.51
N VAL A 118 -12.41 -9.47 25.80
CA VAL A 118 -12.40 -9.54 24.34
C VAL A 118 -12.99 -8.27 23.74
N ARG A 119 -14.19 -7.91 24.19
CA ARG A 119 -14.88 -6.68 23.80
C ARG A 119 -14.01 -5.45 24.02
N LYS A 120 -13.42 -5.32 25.21
CA LYS A 120 -12.56 -4.18 25.56
C LYS A 120 -11.39 -4.02 24.59
N TYR A 121 -10.62 -5.07 24.32
CA TYR A 121 -9.45 -4.92 23.46
C TYR A 121 -9.86 -4.64 21.99
N LEU A 122 -11.00 -5.17 21.51
CA LEU A 122 -11.54 -4.86 20.19
C LEU A 122 -11.95 -3.40 20.08
N GLU A 123 -12.64 -2.86 21.10
CA GLU A 123 -13.03 -1.45 21.17
C GLU A 123 -11.80 -0.53 21.20
N GLU A 124 -10.81 -0.84 22.03
CA GLU A 124 -9.56 -0.07 22.12
C GLU A 124 -8.79 -0.02 20.80
N HIS A 125 -8.80 -1.11 20.03
CA HIS A 125 -8.15 -1.15 18.73
C HIS A 125 -8.96 -0.46 17.62
N GLY A 126 -10.28 -0.63 17.60
CA GLY A 126 -11.15 0.10 16.68
C GLY A 126 -11.04 1.61 16.90
N GLU A 127 -10.85 2.04 18.14
CA GLU A 127 -10.59 3.41 18.53
C GLU A 127 -9.22 3.92 18.02
N GLU A 128 -8.19 3.08 17.95
CA GLU A 128 -6.92 3.45 17.32
C GLU A 128 -7.08 3.66 15.81
N HIS A 129 -7.78 2.76 15.12
CA HIS A 129 -8.12 2.93 13.70
C HIS A 129 -8.91 4.21 13.45
N ARG A 130 -9.87 4.54 14.33
CA ARG A 130 -10.63 5.80 14.26
C ARG A 130 -9.71 7.02 14.32
N ARG A 131 -8.72 7.04 15.22
CA ARG A 131 -7.75 8.16 15.32
C ARG A 131 -6.89 8.32 14.08
N VAL A 132 -6.52 7.22 13.43
CA VAL A 132 -5.75 7.25 12.17
C VAL A 132 -6.65 7.74 11.03
N LEU A 133 -7.88 7.22 10.94
CA LEU A 133 -8.89 7.65 9.98
C LEU A 133 -9.11 9.16 10.04
N GLU A 134 -9.29 9.74 11.23
CA GLU A 134 -9.45 11.18 11.41
C GLU A 134 -8.26 11.99 10.89
N LYS A 135 -7.03 11.49 11.08
CA LYS A 135 -5.83 12.13 10.52
C LYS A 135 -5.84 12.09 9.00
N PHE A 136 -6.24 10.97 8.40
CA PHE A 136 -6.30 10.84 6.94
C PHE A 136 -7.42 11.69 6.32
N ASP A 137 -8.61 11.69 6.92
CA ASP A 137 -9.72 12.54 6.49
C ASP A 137 -9.32 14.03 6.57
N ALA A 138 -8.60 14.44 7.62
CA ALA A 138 -8.08 15.80 7.74
C ALA A 138 -7.00 16.14 6.69
N ILE A 139 -6.18 15.16 6.27
CA ILE A 139 -5.23 15.35 5.17
C ILE A 139 -5.99 15.52 3.85
N ARG A 140 -6.99 14.67 3.57
CA ARG A 140 -7.82 14.77 2.36
C ARG A 140 -8.49 16.13 2.27
N ALA A 141 -9.15 16.56 3.34
CA ALA A 141 -9.82 17.87 3.38
C ALA A 141 -8.86 19.03 3.07
N ARG A 142 -7.64 19.00 3.63
CA ARG A 142 -6.61 20.02 3.36
C ARG A 142 -6.09 19.98 1.92
N LEU A 143 -6.04 18.81 1.29
CA LEU A 143 -5.65 18.68 -0.11
C LEU A 143 -6.74 19.26 -1.02
N GLU A 144 -8.00 18.93 -0.76
CA GLU A 144 -9.15 19.44 -1.51
C GLU A 144 -9.33 20.95 -1.35
N GLU A 145 -9.16 21.48 -0.14
CA GLU A 145 -9.18 22.92 0.13
C GLU A 145 -8.09 23.66 -0.67
N ARG A 146 -6.90 23.06 -0.79
CA ARG A 146 -5.75 23.71 -1.41
C ARG A 146 -5.72 23.56 -2.93
N TYR A 147 -6.15 22.42 -3.46
CA TYR A 147 -5.97 22.05 -4.87
C TYR A 147 -7.29 21.82 -5.62
N GLY A 148 -8.44 21.95 -4.96
CA GLY A 148 -9.73 21.57 -5.51
C GLY A 148 -9.95 20.04 -5.53
N PRO A 149 -10.97 19.55 -6.24
CA PRO A 149 -11.29 18.13 -6.31
C PRO A 149 -10.13 17.31 -6.87
N VAL A 150 -9.45 16.56 -6.00
CA VAL A 150 -8.17 15.90 -6.32
C VAL A 150 -8.34 14.78 -7.35
N GLU A 151 -9.52 14.15 -7.41
CA GLU A 151 -9.85 13.15 -8.45
C GLU A 151 -9.77 13.70 -9.87
N THR A 152 -9.97 15.01 -10.04
CA THR A 152 -9.96 15.70 -11.34
C THR A 152 -8.69 16.52 -11.56
N THR A 153 -7.67 16.36 -10.71
CA THR A 153 -6.43 17.13 -10.81
C THR A 153 -5.62 16.76 -12.06
N THR A 154 -4.96 17.76 -12.66
CA THR A 154 -3.99 17.55 -13.74
C THR A 154 -2.57 17.26 -13.23
N ASP A 155 -2.31 17.45 -11.92
CA ASP A 155 -1.03 17.08 -11.29
C ASP A 155 -1.00 15.57 -11.01
N ARG A 156 -0.34 14.82 -11.90
CA ARG A 156 -0.16 13.36 -11.75
C ARG A 156 0.48 12.96 -10.42
N GLY A 157 1.41 13.76 -9.90
CA GLY A 157 2.08 13.46 -8.64
C GLY A 157 1.13 13.56 -7.45
N LEU A 158 0.29 14.59 -7.46
CA LEU A 158 -0.79 14.77 -6.48
C LEU A 158 -1.82 13.63 -6.59
N PHE A 159 -2.25 13.30 -7.81
CA PHE A 159 -3.22 12.24 -8.08
C PHE A 159 -2.80 10.88 -7.49
N PHE A 160 -1.58 10.40 -7.78
CA PHE A 160 -1.14 9.12 -7.23
C PHE A 160 -0.91 9.16 -5.72
N GLY A 161 -0.53 10.32 -5.16
CA GLY A 161 -0.49 10.51 -3.71
C GLY A 161 -1.87 10.39 -3.07
N TYR A 162 -2.90 10.91 -3.73
CA TYR A 162 -4.29 10.81 -3.30
C TYR A 162 -4.82 9.37 -3.34
N LEU A 163 -4.52 8.59 -4.39
CA LEU A 163 -4.93 7.18 -4.44
C LEU A 163 -4.41 6.36 -3.25
N VAL A 164 -3.17 6.62 -2.83
CA VAL A 164 -2.58 5.97 -1.65
C VAL A 164 -3.28 6.41 -0.35
N LEU A 165 -3.59 7.71 -0.22
CA LEU A 165 -4.33 8.23 0.92
C LEU A 165 -5.74 7.61 1.01
N GLU A 166 -6.45 7.54 -0.10
CA GLU A 166 -7.79 6.93 -0.17
C GLU A 166 -7.77 5.45 0.21
N GLN A 167 -6.75 4.70 -0.21
CA GLN A 167 -6.60 3.32 0.23
C GLN A 167 -6.41 3.24 1.76
N GLY A 168 -5.62 4.14 2.34
CA GLY A 168 -5.48 4.27 3.79
C GLY A 168 -6.81 4.55 4.47
N ILE A 169 -7.59 5.52 3.98
CA ILE A 169 -8.91 5.87 4.53
C ILE A 169 -9.86 4.66 4.50
N ARG A 170 -9.91 3.94 3.39
CA ARG A 170 -10.77 2.75 3.23
C ARG A 170 -10.36 1.63 4.17
N LEU A 171 -9.05 1.39 4.31
CA LEU A 171 -8.52 0.38 5.21
C LEU A 171 -8.87 0.69 6.68
N GLU A 172 -8.56 1.90 7.14
CA GLU A 172 -8.83 2.30 8.54
C GLU A 172 -10.32 2.30 8.87
N ARG A 173 -11.16 2.74 7.92
CA ARG A 173 -12.62 2.68 8.06
C ARG A 173 -13.11 1.24 8.20
N MET A 174 -12.68 0.35 7.31
CA MET A 174 -13.05 -1.06 7.35
C MET A 174 -12.61 -1.71 8.66
N SER A 175 -11.37 -1.49 9.11
CA SER A 175 -10.86 -2.06 10.35
C SER A 175 -11.62 -1.55 11.59
N MET A 176 -11.93 -0.25 11.64
CA MET A 176 -12.76 0.33 12.70
C MET A 176 -14.17 -0.28 12.72
N GLU A 177 -14.80 -0.41 11.56
CA GLU A 177 -16.14 -0.99 11.42
C GLU A 177 -16.16 -2.46 11.83
N TRP A 178 -15.15 -3.23 11.42
CA TRP A 178 -14.98 -4.62 11.83
C TRP A 178 -14.81 -4.76 13.34
N CYS A 179 -13.94 -3.96 13.97
CA CYS A 179 -13.73 -4.01 15.43
C CYS A 179 -15.03 -3.75 16.20
N ARG A 180 -15.79 -2.73 15.77
CA ARG A 180 -17.09 -2.38 16.37
C ARG A 180 -18.10 -3.51 16.22
N TRP A 181 -18.20 -4.07 15.02
CA TRP A 181 -19.09 -5.19 14.73
C TRP A 181 -18.72 -6.42 15.57
N ALA A 182 -17.43 -6.78 15.62
CA ALA A 182 -16.93 -7.93 16.37
C ALA A 182 -17.19 -7.78 17.87
N ALA A 183 -16.91 -6.60 18.45
CA ALA A 183 -17.21 -6.28 19.84
C ALA A 183 -18.70 -6.46 20.16
N ALA A 184 -19.58 -6.00 19.26
CA ALA A 184 -21.03 -6.17 19.42
C ALA A 184 -21.49 -7.63 19.28
N ILE A 185 -20.82 -8.43 18.44
CA ILE A 185 -21.08 -9.88 18.33
C ILE A 185 -20.65 -10.60 19.62
N VAL A 186 -19.47 -10.28 20.15
CA VAL A 186 -18.95 -10.85 21.41
C VAL A 186 -19.90 -10.56 22.56
N GLU A 187 -20.41 -9.33 22.67
CA GLU A 187 -21.40 -8.97 23.69
C GLU A 187 -22.69 -9.79 23.57
N ARG A 188 -23.22 -9.92 22.34
CA ARG A 188 -24.42 -10.74 22.08
C ARG A 188 -24.22 -12.22 22.36
N ARG A 189 -22.97 -12.70 22.23
CA ARG A 189 -22.59 -14.12 22.39
C ARG A 189 -21.83 -14.37 23.69
N ARG A 190 -22.04 -13.53 24.71
CA ARG A 190 -21.46 -13.69 26.05
C ARG A 190 -21.90 -14.97 26.79
N ASP A 191 -22.90 -15.66 26.26
CA ASP A 191 -23.40 -16.96 26.72
C ASP A 191 -22.49 -18.13 26.32
N LEU A 192 -21.60 -17.94 25.34
CA LEU A 192 -20.67 -18.99 24.92
C LEU A 192 -19.69 -19.35 26.04
N PRO A 193 -19.46 -20.66 26.28
CA PRO A 193 -18.50 -21.09 27.29
C PRO A 193 -17.08 -20.78 26.86
N ILE A 194 -16.24 -20.42 27.83
CA ILE A 194 -14.79 -20.28 27.62
C ILE A 194 -14.18 -21.66 27.42
N THR A 195 -13.38 -21.82 26.37
CA THR A 195 -12.74 -23.07 26.00
C THR A 195 -11.22 -22.92 25.97
N THR A 196 -10.52 -24.03 26.18
CA THR A 196 -9.05 -24.09 26.11
C THR A 196 -8.53 -24.99 24.99
N THR A 197 -9.43 -25.68 24.29
CA THR A 197 -9.14 -26.52 23.13
C THR A 197 -9.71 -25.83 21.89
N PRO A 198 -8.86 -25.19 21.06
CA PRO A 198 -9.31 -24.64 19.80
C PRO A 198 -9.68 -25.78 18.89
N ASP A 199 -10.95 -25.87 18.48
CA ASP A 199 -11.31 -26.68 17.31
C ASP A 199 -10.91 -25.89 16.04
N ALA A 200 -9.60 -25.70 15.88
CA ALA A 200 -8.99 -24.91 14.81
C ALA A 200 -9.16 -25.57 13.43
N ASP A 201 -9.54 -26.86 13.40
CA ASP A 201 -9.71 -27.63 12.18
C ASP A 201 -10.95 -27.17 11.38
N PHE A 202 -11.91 -26.48 11.99
CA PHE A 202 -13.19 -26.16 11.35
C PHE A 202 -13.13 -25.03 10.29
N ILE A 203 -12.35 -23.96 10.51
CA ILE A 203 -12.37 -22.77 9.64
C ILE A 203 -11.53 -22.96 8.36
N MET A 204 -10.38 -23.63 8.44
CA MET A 204 -9.46 -23.75 7.30
C MET A 204 -9.75 -24.99 6.43
N THR A 205 -10.18 -26.10 7.03
CA THR A 205 -10.44 -27.36 6.31
C THR A 205 -11.73 -27.30 5.47
N SER A 206 -12.69 -26.45 5.86
CA SER A 206 -13.98 -26.31 5.17
C SER A 206 -13.89 -25.66 3.77
N VAL A 207 -12.76 -25.03 3.43
CA VAL A 207 -12.55 -24.37 2.12
C VAL A 207 -11.96 -25.34 1.08
N GLU A 208 -11.29 -26.41 1.50
CA GLU A 208 -10.65 -27.38 0.60
C GLU A 208 -11.60 -28.46 0.05
N GLY A 209 -12.87 -28.48 0.49
CA GLY A 209 -13.83 -29.55 0.20
C GLY A 209 -14.68 -29.47 -1.07
N ARG A 210 -14.38 -28.60 -2.06
CA ARG A 210 -15.25 -28.46 -3.26
C ARG A 210 -14.57 -28.47 -4.64
N HIS A 211 -13.40 -29.11 -4.77
CA HIS A 211 -12.80 -29.44 -6.08
C HIS A 211 -12.36 -30.92 -6.19
N GLY A 212 -13.16 -31.82 -5.62
CA GLY A 212 -13.01 -33.27 -5.79
C GLY A 212 -14.03 -33.81 -6.80
N ASN A 213 -13.58 -34.06 -8.03
CA ASN A 213 -14.29 -34.83 -9.05
C ASN A 213 -14.85 -36.15 -8.47
N PRO A 214 -16.18 -36.40 -8.43
CA PRO A 214 -16.71 -37.67 -7.98
C PRO A 214 -16.67 -38.66 -9.15
N ARG A 215 -15.56 -39.38 -9.30
CA ARG A 215 -15.54 -40.61 -10.09
C ARG A 215 -15.25 -41.81 -9.18
N CYS A 216 -16.25 -42.70 -9.15
CA CYS A 216 -16.21 -44.13 -8.77
C CYS A 216 -15.54 -44.46 -7.41
N GLY A 217 -16.27 -44.88 -6.39
CA GLY A 217 -17.15 -46.04 -6.42
C GLY A 217 -16.32 -47.33 -6.31
N ARG A 218 -16.08 -47.82 -5.09
CA ARG A 218 -15.80 -49.25 -4.88
C ARG A 218 -16.37 -49.73 -3.56
N ALA A 219 -17.47 -50.45 -3.70
CA ALA A 219 -17.98 -51.38 -2.71
C ALA A 219 -16.95 -52.50 -2.51
N THR A 220 -16.69 -52.86 -1.25
CA THR A 220 -16.09 -54.13 -0.89
C THR A 220 -17.18 -55.19 -0.81
N ARG A 221 -17.07 -56.23 -1.64
CA ARG A 221 -17.67 -57.53 -1.36
C ARG A 221 -16.78 -58.62 -1.94
N ASP A 222 -16.56 -59.62 -1.09
CA ASP A 222 -15.86 -60.89 -1.34
C ASP A 222 -16.41 -61.66 -2.55
N GLY A 223 -15.55 -62.52 -3.11
CA GLY A 223 -15.94 -63.65 -3.95
C GLY A 223 -14.93 -63.94 -5.07
N GLY A 224 -14.17 -65.02 -4.93
CA GLY A 224 -13.08 -65.39 -5.83
C GLY A 224 -13.46 -66.01 -7.18
N GLY A 225 -12.42 -66.38 -7.94
CA GLY A 225 -12.54 -67.31 -9.07
C GLY A 225 -11.75 -66.93 -10.34
N ALA A 226 -10.64 -67.64 -10.53
CA ALA A 226 -10.10 -68.18 -11.80
C ALA A 226 -9.59 -67.28 -12.96
N VAL A 227 -8.29 -67.48 -13.26
CA VAL A 227 -7.62 -67.84 -14.54
C VAL A 227 -7.89 -67.01 -15.82
N GLY A 228 -6.79 -66.59 -16.49
CA GLY A 228 -6.74 -66.51 -17.95
C GLY A 228 -5.87 -65.39 -18.57
N ASP A 229 -4.73 -65.81 -19.12
CA ASP A 229 -3.83 -65.29 -20.17
C ASP A 229 -4.13 -64.02 -21.02
N GLY A 230 -3.01 -63.43 -21.49
CA GLY A 230 -2.87 -62.80 -22.83
C GLY A 230 -2.90 -61.26 -22.82
N ALA A 231 -1.77 -60.54 -22.95
CA ALA A 231 -1.00 -60.24 -24.17
C ALA A 231 -1.33 -58.84 -24.73
N GLU A 232 -0.28 -58.03 -24.93
CA GLU A 232 0.00 -57.09 -26.05
C GLU A 232 -1.06 -56.02 -26.45
N SER A 233 -0.79 -54.84 -26.99
CA SER A 233 0.36 -54.03 -27.45
C SER A 233 -0.19 -52.59 -27.66
N VAL A 234 0.56 -51.52 -27.35
CA VAL A 234 1.29 -50.60 -28.28
C VAL A 234 0.42 -49.68 -29.18
N ALA A 235 0.93 -48.44 -29.32
CA ALA A 235 0.72 -47.46 -30.40
C ALA A 235 -0.54 -46.56 -30.34
N GLU A 236 -0.54 -45.28 -30.76
CA GLU A 236 0.49 -44.37 -31.30
C GLU A 236 -0.16 -42.98 -31.47
N ALA A 237 0.71 -41.98 -31.69
CA ALA A 237 0.49 -40.54 -31.80
C ALA A 237 -0.38 -40.06 -32.97
N ALA A 238 -0.79 -38.77 -32.90
CA ALA A 238 -0.68 -37.81 -34.02
C ALA A 238 -1.09 -36.38 -33.61
N GLU A 239 -0.16 -35.43 -33.69
CA GLU A 239 -0.46 -34.07 -34.18
C GLU A 239 -0.48 -34.11 -35.73
N PRO A 240 -0.97 -33.08 -36.44
CA PRO A 240 -0.07 -31.97 -36.80
C PRO A 240 -0.72 -30.56 -36.91
N GLN A 241 0.19 -29.62 -37.14
CA GLN A 241 0.17 -28.16 -37.19
C GLN A 241 -0.59 -27.50 -38.37
N GLY A 242 -0.78 -26.17 -38.31
CA GLY A 242 -0.44 -25.30 -39.45
C GLY A 242 -1.25 -24.01 -39.67
N GLY A 243 -0.54 -22.85 -39.66
CA GLY A 243 -0.83 -21.60 -40.42
C GLY A 243 -1.81 -20.61 -39.75
N GLY A 244 -1.58 -19.30 -39.60
CA GLY A 244 -0.70 -18.35 -40.27
C GLY A 244 -1.55 -17.23 -40.92
N THR A 245 -1.21 -15.96 -40.68
CA THR A 245 -1.19 -14.78 -41.61
C THR A 245 -1.63 -13.46 -40.93
N GLU A 246 -0.75 -12.46 -41.05
CA GLU A 246 -0.89 -11.03 -40.70
C GLU A 246 -1.87 -10.25 -41.60
N ARG A 247 -2.39 -9.11 -41.13
CA ARG A 247 -2.07 -7.74 -41.65
C ARG A 247 -3.09 -6.65 -41.24
N HIS A 248 -2.55 -5.43 -41.19
CA HIS A 248 -3.13 -4.09 -41.46
C HIS A 248 -3.74 -3.23 -40.32
N GLU A 249 -2.96 -2.23 -39.89
CA GLU A 249 -3.43 -0.86 -39.57
C GLU A 249 -3.63 -0.02 -40.85
N PRO A 250 -4.37 1.10 -40.76
CA PRO A 250 -3.71 2.39 -40.93
C PRO A 250 -4.16 3.55 -40.00
N VAL A 251 -3.29 4.55 -39.98
CA VAL A 251 -3.20 5.85 -39.26
C VAL A 251 -4.23 6.91 -39.70
N HIS A 252 -4.60 7.83 -38.79
CA HIS A 252 -4.78 9.31 -38.94
C HIS A 252 -5.65 9.83 -37.76
N GLY A 253 -5.46 10.99 -37.12
CA GLY A 253 -4.58 12.12 -37.36
C GLY A 253 -4.67 13.14 -36.21
N GLU A 254 -3.62 13.95 -36.15
CA GLU A 254 -3.23 14.97 -35.17
C GLU A 254 -4.03 16.27 -35.36
N ARG A 255 -4.52 16.90 -34.28
CA ARG A 255 -4.89 18.34 -34.25
C ARG A 255 -4.72 18.93 -32.84
N ASP A 256 -3.86 19.94 -32.77
CA ASP A 256 -3.83 21.06 -31.83
C ASP A 256 -3.10 22.20 -32.58
N PRO A 257 -3.04 23.47 -32.12
CA PRO A 257 -3.86 24.21 -31.12
C PRO A 257 -4.25 25.64 -31.62
N LEU A 258 -5.08 26.41 -30.89
CA LEU A 258 -5.03 27.90 -30.97
C LEU A 258 -5.61 28.61 -29.70
N PRO A 259 -5.15 29.83 -29.35
CA PRO A 259 -5.15 30.37 -27.98
C PRO A 259 -6.00 31.68 -27.84
N PRO A 260 -5.69 32.65 -26.93
CA PRO A 260 -6.59 33.09 -25.86
C PRO A 260 -7.30 34.44 -26.10
N ALA A 261 -8.36 34.71 -25.34
CA ALA A 261 -8.96 36.05 -25.24
C ALA A 261 -8.56 36.72 -23.93
N GLY A 262 -7.98 37.92 -24.04
CA GLY A 262 -7.52 38.76 -22.92
C GLY A 262 -8.47 39.91 -22.57
N ASP A 263 -8.17 40.44 -21.38
CA ASP A 263 -8.29 41.81 -20.85
C ASP A 263 -9.63 42.57 -20.75
N GLY A 264 -9.91 42.97 -19.50
CA GLY A 264 -10.82 44.05 -19.13
C GLY A 264 -10.44 44.64 -17.76
N GLN A 265 -9.54 45.62 -17.77
CA GLN A 265 -9.12 46.44 -16.61
C GLN A 265 -10.25 47.32 -16.03
N ARG A 266 -10.19 47.57 -14.70
CA ARG A 266 -10.47 48.83 -13.96
C ARG A 266 -10.16 48.55 -12.47
N SER A 267 -9.09 49.04 -11.83
CA SER A 267 -8.62 50.40 -11.53
C SER A 267 -9.59 51.24 -10.66
N ARG A 268 -9.37 51.27 -9.32
CA ARG A 268 -8.93 52.47 -8.54
C ARG A 268 -9.33 52.48 -7.05
N ARG A 269 -8.35 52.91 -6.23
CA ARG A 269 -8.40 53.81 -5.04
C ARG A 269 -8.88 53.23 -3.69
N SER A 270 -7.96 53.11 -2.73
CA SER A 270 -7.72 54.03 -1.58
C SER A 270 -8.90 54.05 -0.60
N SER A 271 -8.73 53.76 0.70
CA SER A 271 -8.18 54.71 1.67
C SER A 271 -7.95 54.04 3.04
N ARG A 272 -6.80 54.31 3.66
CA ARG A 272 -6.64 54.32 5.13
C ARG A 272 -7.29 55.59 5.68
N PRO A 273 -7.68 55.60 6.97
CA PRO A 273 -6.98 56.50 7.87
C PRO A 273 -6.65 55.90 9.24
N ALA A 274 -5.92 56.69 10.01
CA ALA A 274 -5.12 56.33 11.16
C ALA A 274 -5.70 56.85 12.50
N ARG A 275 -5.19 56.25 13.59
CA ARG A 275 -4.99 56.80 14.95
C ARG A 275 -6.20 57.18 15.81
N ARG A 276 -6.22 56.65 17.04
CA ARG A 276 -6.19 57.45 18.27
C ARG A 276 -5.52 56.70 19.44
N ARG A 277 -4.54 57.38 20.04
CA ARG A 277 -3.90 57.10 21.34
C ARG A 277 -4.75 57.67 22.48
N ARG A 278 -4.74 57.03 23.65
CA ARG A 278 -4.64 57.60 25.04
C ARG A 278 -4.58 56.36 25.97
N ALA A 279 -3.48 56.00 26.64
CA ALA A 279 -2.61 56.65 27.64
C ALA A 279 -3.14 56.60 29.09
N ARG A 280 -2.32 55.96 29.95
CA ARG A 280 -2.14 56.14 31.43
C ARG A 280 -3.24 55.56 32.33
N ALA A 281 -2.99 55.01 33.53
CA ALA A 281 -1.77 54.69 34.28
C ALA A 281 -2.16 54.01 35.64
N ARG A 282 -1.13 53.46 36.33
CA ARG A 282 -1.02 53.15 37.78
C ARG A 282 -1.66 51.83 38.24
N GLY A 283 -1.02 50.95 39.01
CA GLY A 283 0.30 50.93 39.63
C GLY A 283 0.30 50.04 40.89
N ARG A 284 1.42 49.36 41.19
CA ARG A 284 1.85 48.75 42.48
C ARG A 284 0.93 47.62 43.01
N HIS A 285 1.40 46.47 43.50
CA HIS A 285 2.64 46.09 44.21
C HIS A 285 3.23 44.79 43.67
#